data_AF-B6QMF3-F1
#
_entry.id   AF-B6QMF3-F1
#
_cell.length_a   1.000
_cell.length_b   1.000
_cell.length_c   1.000
_cell.angle_alpha   90.00
_cell.angle_beta   90.00
_cell.angle_gamma   90.00
#
_symmetry.space_group_name_H-M   'P 1'
#
loop_
_entity.id
_entity.type
_entity.pdbx_description
1 polymer ?
#
loop_
_entity_poly.entity_id
_entity_poly.type
_entity_poly.pdbx_seq_one_letter_code
_entity_poly.pdbx_strand_id
1 'polypeptide(L)'
;MDKNGASATDIITYIGIPLAVLGVLPILYSFVRAILVQRSIRRTLHRHGLLDSSITRGSLMEGIVEVELPRCTITPLDRDEDPEYWKLNPHQVFLKGSSWSVFNWNTLVTGRQLVRCQYKDELRVPEADIDFEDLIAFLLDRGAIPDPKGWHLLKSIGLWTPTGTALLLPPRGMSGTVLKVATPDNADGLLSLQVDWKPQWDTRGSFSLPPFWVRLKQPGSGKVLADGTETMCEPETIDFKDDHADFEEIHEPQAQDISRDNTLVNETPENETSASQSLIKQIEERKLHVTTTPNDSFRFKLDGDRVQKVLFEDEELPTGEIHEMTSAGETANLWFICAASSLSQRLESELWNFTIPNQITSFVKRKSVPCGVMVLLGILNNDDVPPWASPPPSLQESAEEMSERMRRDMYERRLEDAMPPAQAAEARRVRMMRSAHEFHNQHIARQKALRDYEERRLVEAIQSARLENNTVAKATLAYLIAERVVPEGYTIEDLALAVLYLMVMDNAKGKLIGDILERWALWSQFGGMQKVQLELLMKNKVAFCYAAALVSVVYHAEAGDSNSSTDMLECLKSWKRVRLG
;
A
#
# COMPACT_ATOMS: atom_id res chain seq x y z
N MET A 1 108.58 1.90 37.63
CA MET A 1 107.73 2.99 37.09
C MET A 1 106.30 2.58 37.28
N ASP A 2 105.51 3.47 37.84
CA ASP A 2 104.46 3.14 38.81
C ASP A 2 103.19 2.53 38.19
N LYS A 3 102.61 1.60 38.96
CA LYS A 3 101.29 1.04 38.71
C LYS A 3 100.25 2.14 38.94
N ASN A 4 99.73 2.72 37.87
CA ASN A 4 98.50 3.54 37.91
C ASN A 4 97.32 2.63 38.26
N GLY A 5 97.05 2.46 39.55
CA GLY A 5 95.77 1.93 40.02
C GLY A 5 94.70 2.96 39.71
N ALA A 6 93.75 2.61 38.84
CA ALA A 6 92.54 3.39 38.64
C ALA A 6 91.89 3.61 40.01
N SER A 7 91.78 4.88 40.43
CA SER A 7 91.17 5.21 41.72
C SER A 7 89.72 4.73 41.72
N ALA A 8 89.22 4.25 42.86
CA ALA A 8 87.81 3.88 43.00
C ALA A 8 86.86 5.04 42.60
N THR A 9 87.32 6.29 42.76
CA THR A 9 86.63 7.48 42.26
C THR A 9 86.53 7.52 40.74
N ASP A 10 87.56 7.13 40.00
CA ASP A 10 87.53 7.12 38.53
C ASP A 10 86.52 6.09 38.01
N ILE A 11 86.46 4.91 38.63
CA ILE A 11 85.49 3.85 38.26
C ILE A 11 84.04 4.32 38.49
N ILE A 12 83.78 4.98 39.63
CA ILE A 12 82.45 5.53 39.93
C ILE A 12 82.07 6.64 38.95
N THR A 13 83.03 7.50 38.58
CA THR A 13 82.76 8.66 37.73
C THR A 13 82.59 8.27 36.25
N TYR A 14 83.42 7.36 35.73
CA TYR A 14 83.41 6.98 34.32
C TYR A 14 82.48 5.81 33.99
N ILE A 15 82.18 4.93 34.96
CA ILE A 15 81.29 3.77 34.74
C ILE A 15 80.00 3.91 35.56
N GLY A 16 80.11 4.27 36.83
CA GLY A 16 78.95 4.38 37.74
C GLY A 16 77.93 5.45 37.31
N ILE A 17 78.40 6.65 36.97
CA ILE A 17 77.51 7.75 36.53
C ILE A 17 76.80 7.41 35.21
N PRO A 18 77.47 6.97 34.14
CA PRO A 18 76.77 6.59 32.90
C PRO A 18 75.80 5.42 33.09
N LEU A 19 76.14 4.44 33.93
CA LEU A 19 75.26 3.30 34.21
C LEU A 19 74.00 3.73 34.99
N ALA A 20 74.15 4.67 35.93
CA ALA A 20 73.02 5.29 36.62
C ALA A 20 72.14 6.10 35.66
N VAL A 21 72.75 6.88 34.76
CA VAL A 21 72.02 7.64 33.72
C VAL A 21 71.28 6.69 32.77
N LEU A 22 71.91 5.59 32.36
CA LEU A 22 71.27 4.53 31.57
C LEU A 22 70.10 3.88 32.30
N GLY A 23 70.18 3.73 33.62
CA GLY A 23 69.09 3.21 34.46
C GLY A 23 67.89 4.16 34.56
N VAL A 24 68.10 5.49 34.53
CA VAL A 24 67.03 6.50 34.62
C VAL A 24 66.44 6.87 33.24
N LEU A 25 67.17 6.60 32.16
CA LEU A 25 66.78 6.91 30.77
C LEU A 25 65.39 6.35 30.38
N PRO A 26 65.01 5.12 30.75
CA PRO A 26 63.67 4.60 30.48
C PRO A 26 62.56 5.37 31.19
N ILE A 27 62.81 5.81 32.43
CA ILE A 27 61.85 6.60 33.23
C ILE A 27 61.68 8.00 32.62
N LEU A 28 62.79 8.63 32.25
CA LEU A 28 62.80 9.92 31.55
C LEU A 28 62.07 9.82 30.21
N TYR A 29 62.28 8.75 29.46
CA TYR A 29 61.59 8.50 28.20
C TYR A 29 60.08 8.36 28.39
N SER A 30 59.63 7.54 29.33
CA SER A 30 58.20 7.36 29.65
C SER A 30 57.56 8.67 30.11
N PHE A 31 58.26 9.46 30.93
CA PHE A 31 57.80 10.77 31.39
C PHE A 31 57.63 11.78 30.24
N VAL A 32 58.66 11.94 29.40
CA VAL A 32 58.61 12.85 28.24
C VAL A 32 57.51 12.42 27.27
N ARG A 33 57.41 11.11 27.01
CA ARG A 33 56.35 10.54 26.17
C ARG A 33 54.97 10.82 26.73
N ALA A 34 54.72 10.62 28.03
CA ALA A 34 53.44 10.88 28.68
C ALA A 34 53.00 12.35 28.50
N ILE A 35 53.93 13.30 28.68
CA ILE A 35 53.66 14.74 28.48
C ILE A 35 53.32 15.04 27.02
N LEU A 36 54.07 14.47 26.07
CA LEU A 36 53.82 14.67 24.64
C LEU A 36 52.46 14.09 24.23
N VAL A 37 52.12 12.89 24.71
CA VAL A 37 50.83 12.23 24.47
C VAL A 37 49.70 13.06 25.09
N GLN A 38 49.83 13.49 26.34
CA GLN A 38 48.82 14.31 27.01
C GLN A 38 48.58 15.65 26.29
N ARG A 39 49.66 16.32 25.84
CA ARG A 39 49.54 17.55 25.02
C ARG A 39 48.85 17.28 23.69
N SER A 40 49.15 16.16 23.04
CA SER A 40 48.54 15.75 21.78
C SER A 40 47.03 15.46 21.94
N ILE A 41 46.66 14.75 23.01
CA ILE A 41 45.26 14.45 23.37
C ILE A 41 44.51 15.74 23.67
N ARG A 42 45.04 16.64 24.52
CA ARG A 42 44.38 17.93 24.83
C ARG A 42 44.20 18.80 23.58
N ARG A 43 45.19 18.86 22.69
CA ARG A 43 45.03 19.56 21.39
C ARG A 43 43.93 18.95 20.53
N THR A 44 43.81 17.63 20.54
CA THR A 44 42.79 16.92 19.77
C THR A 44 41.40 17.18 20.35
N LEU A 45 41.25 17.08 21.67
CA LEU A 45 40.00 17.43 22.37
C LEU A 45 39.60 18.90 22.15
N HIS A 46 40.57 19.83 22.15
CA HIS A 46 40.30 21.24 21.85
C HIS A 46 39.82 21.46 20.41
N ARG A 47 40.41 20.77 19.43
CA ARG A 47 39.99 20.88 18.01
C ARG A 47 38.55 20.44 17.79
N HIS A 48 38.06 19.50 18.60
CA HIS A 48 36.71 18.97 18.53
C HIS A 48 35.76 19.58 19.58
N GLY A 49 36.17 20.65 20.27
CA GLY A 49 35.31 21.32 21.28
C GLY A 49 35.02 20.50 22.54
N LEU A 50 35.68 19.36 22.74
CA LEU A 50 35.42 18.46 23.87
C LEU A 50 36.24 18.79 25.12
N LEU A 51 37.22 19.71 25.01
CA LEU A 51 38.16 20.00 26.10
C LEU A 51 37.44 20.43 27.39
N ASP A 52 36.45 21.32 27.29
CA ASP A 52 35.76 21.90 28.45
C ASP A 52 34.86 20.88 29.16
N SER A 53 34.42 19.86 28.45
CA SER A 53 33.59 18.76 28.96
C SER A 53 34.40 17.58 29.51
N SER A 54 35.71 17.54 29.21
CA SER A 54 36.60 16.40 29.47
C SER A 54 37.56 16.66 30.63
N ILE A 55 37.91 15.62 31.39
CA ILE A 55 38.96 15.68 32.41
C ILE A 55 40.12 14.78 32.00
N THR A 56 41.31 15.37 31.80
CA THR A 56 42.52 14.60 31.46
C THR A 56 43.44 14.47 32.68
N ARG A 57 43.75 13.24 33.08
CA ARG A 57 44.74 12.91 34.12
C ARG A 57 45.91 12.14 33.49
N GLY A 58 47.16 12.52 33.80
CA GLY A 58 48.35 11.84 33.29
C GLY A 58 49.02 11.00 34.37
N SER A 59 49.15 9.68 34.15
CA SER A 59 50.00 8.80 34.96
C SER A 59 51.41 8.82 34.37
N LEU A 60 52.27 9.67 34.93
CA LEU A 60 53.63 9.92 34.42
C LEU A 60 54.57 8.72 34.57
N MET A 61 54.32 7.86 35.57
CA MET A 61 55.11 6.66 35.84
C MET A 61 54.78 5.52 34.87
N GLU A 62 53.50 5.38 34.50
CA GLU A 62 53.03 4.30 33.62
C GLU A 62 53.01 4.72 32.14
N GLY A 63 53.15 6.01 31.84
CA GLY A 63 53.05 6.53 30.47
C GLY A 63 51.63 6.58 29.92
N ILE A 64 50.62 6.46 30.79
CA ILE A 64 49.19 6.38 30.42
C ILE A 64 48.51 7.71 30.69
N VAL A 65 47.65 8.14 29.78
CA VAL A 65 46.76 9.29 29.95
C VAL A 65 45.34 8.79 30.13
N GLU A 66 44.74 9.09 31.26
CA GLU A 66 43.33 8.83 31.52
C GLU A 66 42.51 10.05 31.10
N VAL A 67 41.46 9.83 30.31
CA VAL A 67 40.57 10.88 29.82
C VAL A 67 39.15 10.50 30.25
N GLU A 68 38.54 11.30 31.11
CA GLU A 68 37.11 11.20 31.40
C GLU A 68 36.32 12.00 30.37
N LEU A 69 35.47 11.33 29.62
CA LEU A 69 34.56 11.94 28.64
C LEU A 69 33.11 11.79 29.09
N PRO A 70 32.24 12.77 28.83
CA PRO A 70 30.82 12.67 29.15
C PRO A 70 30.15 11.58 28.29
N ARG A 71 29.29 10.79 28.92
CA ARG A 71 28.35 9.87 28.26
C ARG A 71 27.02 10.61 28.13
N CYS A 72 26.49 10.69 26.92
CA CYS A 72 25.29 11.46 26.63
C CYS A 72 24.15 10.54 26.19
N THR A 73 22.93 10.89 26.58
CA THR A 73 21.71 10.46 25.88
C THR A 73 21.35 11.56 24.88
N ILE A 74 20.98 11.17 23.66
CA ILE A 74 20.61 12.07 22.58
C ILE A 74 19.17 11.81 22.17
N THR A 75 18.46 12.87 21.82
CA THR A 75 17.12 12.79 21.19
C THR A 75 17.10 13.69 19.94
N PRO A 76 16.32 13.32 18.90
CA PRO A 76 16.11 14.20 17.75
C PRO A 76 15.64 15.59 18.18
N LEU A 77 15.97 16.60 17.38
CA LEU A 77 15.39 17.94 17.50
C LEU A 77 13.91 17.93 17.09
N ASP A 78 13.19 19.01 17.39
CA ASP A 78 11.82 19.13 16.89
C ASP A 78 11.85 19.42 15.38
N ARG A 79 11.03 18.70 14.62
CA ARG A 79 11.01 18.77 13.15
C ARG A 79 10.51 20.12 12.64
N ASP A 80 9.53 20.71 13.33
CA ASP A 80 8.79 21.89 12.86
C ASP A 80 9.31 23.17 13.55
N GLU A 81 9.78 23.08 14.79
CA GLU A 81 10.34 24.23 15.53
C GLU A 81 11.82 24.49 15.18
N ASP A 82 12.63 23.45 15.00
CA ASP A 82 14.09 23.59 14.86
C ASP A 82 14.56 23.47 13.39
N PRO A 83 15.06 24.55 12.76
CA PRO A 83 15.60 24.48 11.39
C PRO A 83 16.91 23.68 11.31
N GLU A 84 17.56 23.45 12.45
CA GLU A 84 18.76 22.64 12.56
C GLU A 84 18.49 21.14 12.40
N TYR A 85 17.23 20.70 12.57
CA TYR A 85 16.79 19.33 12.32
C TYR A 85 17.22 18.86 10.92
N TRP A 86 17.08 19.73 9.91
CA TRP A 86 17.36 19.45 8.51
C TRP A 86 18.81 19.70 8.10
N LYS A 87 19.68 20.16 9.01
CA LYS A 87 21.07 20.49 8.70
C LYS A 87 22.03 19.51 9.35
N LEU A 88 23.15 19.26 8.67
CA LEU A 88 24.27 18.56 9.28
C LEU A 88 24.97 19.45 10.29
N ASN A 89 25.51 18.84 11.34
CA ASN A 89 26.27 19.56 12.34
C ASN A 89 27.58 20.06 11.71
N PRO A 90 27.89 21.37 11.75
CA PRO A 90 29.15 21.90 11.23
C PRO A 90 30.36 21.50 12.09
N HIS A 91 30.14 21.15 13.36
CA HIS A 91 31.17 20.79 14.34
C HIS A 91 31.28 19.28 14.54
N GLN A 92 31.39 18.53 13.44
CA GLN A 92 31.54 17.07 13.50
C GLN A 92 32.83 16.68 14.23
N VAL A 93 32.70 15.66 15.08
CA VAL A 93 33.84 15.06 15.75
C VAL A 93 34.35 13.92 14.87
N PHE A 94 35.63 13.98 14.51
CA PHE A 94 36.27 12.97 13.65
C PHE A 94 37.05 11.95 14.48
N LEU A 95 36.53 11.59 15.65
CA LEU A 95 37.11 10.58 16.55
C LEU A 95 36.33 9.27 16.42
N LYS A 96 36.97 8.15 16.78
CA LYS A 96 36.26 6.86 16.84
C LYS A 96 35.18 6.93 17.92
N GLY A 97 33.97 6.42 17.64
CA GLY A 97 32.85 6.46 18.59
C GLY A 97 32.01 7.75 18.56
N SER A 98 32.20 8.60 17.53
CA SER A 98 31.48 9.87 17.41
C SER A 98 30.59 9.99 16.16
N SER A 99 30.14 8.87 15.59
CA SER A 99 29.23 8.89 14.42
C SER A 99 27.92 9.63 14.69
N TRP A 100 27.48 9.67 15.95
CA TRP A 100 26.34 10.47 16.38
C TRP A 100 26.56 11.98 16.19
N SER A 101 27.80 12.50 16.17
CA SER A 101 28.06 13.95 16.02
C SER A 101 27.78 14.52 14.62
N VAL A 102 27.39 13.67 13.66
CA VAL A 102 27.08 14.06 12.27
C VAL A 102 25.84 14.97 12.20
N PHE A 103 24.87 14.75 13.10
CA PHE A 103 23.63 15.55 13.18
C PHE A 103 23.59 16.42 14.43
N ASN A 104 22.66 17.37 14.44
CA ASN A 104 22.33 18.16 15.62
C ASN A 104 21.31 17.39 16.48
N TRP A 105 21.59 17.26 17.77
CA TRP A 105 20.76 16.51 18.72
C TRP A 105 20.50 17.32 19.97
N ASN A 106 19.39 17.04 20.64
CA ASN A 106 19.20 17.42 22.02
C ASN A 106 20.05 16.48 22.91
N THR A 107 21.12 17.01 23.49
CA THR A 107 22.10 16.22 24.26
C THR A 107 21.89 16.37 25.76
N LEU A 108 21.75 15.26 26.48
CA LEU A 108 21.69 15.21 27.94
C LEU A 108 22.85 14.37 28.50
N VAL A 109 23.70 14.98 29.34
CA VAL A 109 24.83 14.27 29.97
C VAL A 109 24.30 13.34 31.06
N THR A 110 24.40 12.03 30.83
CA THR A 110 23.89 10.99 31.74
C THR A 110 25.00 10.44 32.65
N GLY A 111 26.25 10.49 32.21
CA GLY A 111 27.38 9.96 32.98
C GLY A 111 28.74 10.39 32.45
N ARG A 112 29.80 9.73 32.93
CA ARG A 112 31.17 9.91 32.44
C ARG A 112 31.85 8.56 32.27
N GLN A 113 32.66 8.42 31.23
CA GLN A 113 33.44 7.23 30.94
C GLN A 113 34.93 7.56 30.99
N LEU A 114 35.68 6.78 31.75
CA LEU A 114 37.13 6.87 31.82
C LEU A 114 37.75 6.04 30.70
N VAL A 115 38.51 6.69 29.81
CA VAL A 115 39.26 6.04 28.73
C VAL A 115 40.74 6.17 29.02
N ARG A 116 41.44 5.04 29.07
CA ARG A 116 42.90 4.99 29.28
C ARG A 116 43.60 4.88 27.93
N CYS A 117 44.43 5.84 27.61
CA CYS A 117 45.13 5.93 26.32
C CYS A 117 46.64 5.98 26.55
N GLN A 118 47.40 5.13 25.86
CA GLN A 118 48.86 5.21 25.74
C GLN A 118 49.30 5.97 24.48
N TYR A 119 48.42 5.99 23.48
CA TYR A 119 48.62 6.70 22.22
C TYR A 119 47.42 7.56 21.87
N LYS A 120 47.63 8.58 21.02
CA LYS A 120 46.55 9.45 20.54
C LYS A 120 45.46 8.67 19.81
N ASP A 121 45.82 7.65 19.03
CA ASP A 121 44.91 6.93 18.13
C ASP A 121 43.97 5.94 18.87
N GLU A 122 44.21 5.77 20.16
CA GLU A 122 43.36 5.04 21.10
C GLU A 122 42.27 5.92 21.71
N LEU A 123 42.32 7.24 21.53
CA LEU A 123 41.28 8.14 22.01
C LEU A 123 39.97 7.86 21.26
N ARG A 124 38.94 7.48 22.02
CA ARG A 124 37.59 7.23 21.51
C ARG A 124 36.58 8.04 22.31
N VAL A 125 35.55 8.50 21.63
CA VAL A 125 34.41 9.17 22.23
C VAL A 125 33.42 8.09 22.70
N PRO A 126 32.80 8.25 23.88
CA PRO A 126 31.73 7.37 24.33
C PRO A 126 30.56 7.35 23.33
N GLU A 127 30.01 6.16 23.08
CA GLU A 127 28.79 6.01 22.30
C GLU A 127 27.61 6.66 23.02
N ALA A 128 26.77 7.37 22.27
CA ALA A 128 25.57 8.02 22.79
C ALA A 128 24.41 7.03 22.94
N ASP A 129 23.58 7.20 23.97
CA ASP A 129 22.31 6.48 24.09
C ASP A 129 21.22 7.18 23.28
N ILE A 130 20.45 6.43 22.49
CA ILE A 130 19.28 6.94 21.78
C ILE A 130 18.15 5.91 21.80
N ASP A 131 16.91 6.37 21.82
CA ASP A 131 15.75 5.51 21.61
C ASP A 131 15.71 5.05 20.14
N PHE A 132 15.57 3.73 19.93
CA PHE A 132 15.79 3.14 18.61
C PHE A 132 14.74 3.59 17.60
N GLU A 133 13.49 3.68 18.04
CA GLU A 133 12.37 4.15 17.23
C GLU A 133 12.58 5.59 16.75
N ASP A 134 13.01 6.49 17.64
CA ASP A 134 13.28 7.89 17.32
C ASP A 134 14.44 8.04 16.32
N LEU A 135 15.50 7.24 16.48
CA LEU A 135 16.62 7.22 15.53
C LEU A 135 16.16 6.79 14.13
N ILE A 136 15.39 5.70 14.05
CA ILE A 136 14.91 5.18 12.77
C ILE A 136 13.91 6.16 12.14
N ALA A 137 12.98 6.70 12.91
CA ALA A 137 12.02 7.70 12.43
C ALA A 137 12.74 8.94 11.88
N PHE A 138 13.76 9.45 12.57
CA PHE A 138 14.60 10.55 12.11
C PHE A 138 15.30 10.24 10.78
N LEU A 139 15.97 9.09 10.68
CA LEU A 139 16.71 8.72 9.47
C LEU A 139 15.78 8.45 8.27
N LEU A 140 14.61 7.84 8.50
CA LEU A 140 13.57 7.69 7.48
C LEU A 140 13.02 9.06 7.05
N ASP A 141 12.82 10.01 7.97
CA ASP A 141 12.37 11.36 7.63
C ASP A 141 13.37 12.11 6.75
N ARG A 142 14.67 11.86 6.94
CA ARG A 142 15.72 12.38 6.06
C ARG A 142 15.85 11.66 4.72
N GLY A 143 15.17 10.52 4.53
CA GLY A 143 15.11 9.79 3.26
C GLY A 143 15.92 8.49 3.21
N ALA A 144 16.37 7.97 4.37
CA ALA A 144 16.96 6.65 4.43
C ALA A 144 15.94 5.56 4.08
N ILE A 145 16.41 4.43 3.55
CA ILE A 145 15.59 3.30 3.13
C ILE A 145 16.06 2.04 3.87
N PRO A 146 15.18 1.23 4.47
CA PRO A 146 15.58 0.01 5.17
C PRO A 146 16.13 -1.06 4.21
N ASP A 147 17.27 -1.66 4.59
CA ASP A 147 17.83 -2.81 3.88
C ASP A 147 17.15 -4.12 4.33
N PRO A 148 16.40 -4.81 3.47
CA PRO A 148 15.69 -6.02 3.87
C PRO A 148 16.61 -7.11 4.43
N LYS A 149 17.81 -7.26 3.86
CA LYS A 149 18.76 -8.29 4.28
C LYS A 149 19.30 -8.00 5.68
N GLY A 150 19.66 -6.74 5.94
CA GLY A 150 20.11 -6.28 7.24
C GLY A 150 19.10 -6.49 8.36
N TRP A 151 17.84 -6.08 8.14
CA TRP A 151 16.78 -6.23 9.13
C TRP A 151 16.45 -7.70 9.41
N HIS A 152 16.40 -8.54 8.38
CA HIS A 152 16.22 -9.98 8.56
C HIS A 152 17.38 -10.60 9.37
N LEU A 153 18.62 -10.18 9.12
CA LEU A 153 19.78 -10.65 9.86
C LEU A 153 19.74 -10.21 11.33
N LEU A 154 19.39 -8.95 11.59
CA LEU A 154 19.23 -8.42 12.93
C LEU A 154 18.14 -9.15 13.72
N LYS A 155 17.00 -9.41 13.08
CA LYS A 155 15.91 -10.18 13.68
C LYS A 155 16.31 -11.62 14.02
N SER A 156 17.02 -12.30 13.11
CA SER A 156 17.36 -13.71 13.27
C SER A 156 18.52 -13.98 14.23
N ILE A 157 19.51 -13.09 14.27
CA ILE A 157 20.78 -13.30 15.00
C ILE A 157 20.90 -12.35 16.21
N GLY A 158 20.17 -11.24 16.23
CA GLY A 158 20.15 -10.29 17.34
C GLY A 158 21.49 -9.60 17.55
N LEU A 159 21.98 -9.57 18.80
CA LEU A 159 23.25 -8.93 19.17
C LEU A 159 24.49 -9.55 18.50
N TRP A 160 24.37 -10.76 17.95
CA TRP A 160 25.46 -11.45 17.24
C TRP A 160 25.54 -11.08 15.75
N THR A 161 24.74 -10.11 15.31
CA THR A 161 24.73 -9.65 13.92
C THR A 161 26.13 -9.15 13.54
N PRO A 162 26.69 -9.60 12.40
CA PRO A 162 28.03 -9.20 11.98
C PRO A 162 28.20 -7.69 11.90
N THR A 163 29.35 -7.21 12.35
CA THR A 163 29.70 -5.79 12.25
C THR A 163 29.78 -5.37 10.78
N GLY A 164 29.28 -4.18 10.48
CA GLY A 164 29.16 -3.67 9.11
C GLY A 164 27.89 -4.09 8.38
N THR A 165 27.01 -4.88 8.98
CA THR A 165 25.68 -5.17 8.40
C THR A 165 24.90 -3.86 8.23
N ALA A 166 24.50 -3.54 7.00
CA ALA A 166 23.71 -2.36 6.68
C ALA A 166 22.26 -2.56 7.15
N LEU A 167 21.73 -1.63 7.94
CA LEU A 167 20.31 -1.59 8.33
C LEU A 167 19.53 -0.56 7.50
N LEU A 168 20.15 0.59 7.23
CA LEU A 168 19.58 1.62 6.37
C LEU A 168 20.54 1.96 5.24
N LEU A 169 19.97 2.14 4.06
CA LEU A 169 20.59 2.54 2.81
C LEU A 169 20.25 4.01 2.51
N PRO A 170 21.09 4.69 1.70
CA PRO A 170 20.76 6.01 1.21
C PRO A 170 19.55 5.99 0.25
N PRO A 171 19.00 7.17 -0.12
CA PRO A 171 17.91 7.27 -1.08
C PRO A 171 18.18 6.51 -2.40
N ARG A 172 17.10 6.06 -3.08
CA ARG A 172 17.19 5.22 -4.30
C ARG A 172 18.12 5.86 -5.34
N GLY A 173 19.03 5.05 -5.91
CA GLY A 173 20.00 5.49 -6.90
C GLY A 173 21.34 5.99 -6.35
N MET A 174 21.49 6.08 -5.01
CA MET A 174 22.74 6.44 -4.37
C MET A 174 23.44 5.22 -3.75
N SER A 175 24.77 5.22 -3.74
CA SER A 175 25.57 4.14 -3.16
C SER A 175 26.07 4.49 -1.75
N GLY A 176 25.94 3.56 -0.81
CA GLY A 176 26.47 3.70 0.54
C GLY A 176 25.64 2.96 1.57
N THR A 177 25.92 3.24 2.83
CA THR A 177 25.19 2.70 3.97
C THR A 177 24.99 3.83 4.96
N VAL A 178 23.73 4.09 5.32
CA VAL A 178 23.37 5.15 6.26
C VAL A 178 23.59 4.69 7.69
N LEU A 179 23.06 3.52 8.03
CA LEU A 179 23.10 2.95 9.37
C LEU A 179 23.61 1.52 9.28
N LYS A 180 24.61 1.17 10.08
CA LYS A 180 25.17 -0.18 10.13
C LYS A 180 25.44 -0.64 11.56
N VAL A 181 25.47 -1.94 11.77
CA VAL A 181 25.85 -2.54 13.05
C VAL A 181 27.32 -2.27 13.32
N ALA A 182 27.64 -1.68 14.47
CA ALA A 182 29.00 -1.35 14.88
C ALA A 182 29.59 -2.42 15.79
N THR A 183 30.90 -2.33 16.05
CA THR A 183 31.57 -3.17 17.04
C THR A 183 31.04 -2.86 18.44
N PRO A 184 30.54 -3.83 19.21
CA PRO A 184 29.97 -3.61 20.54
C PRO A 184 31.07 -3.34 21.57
N ASP A 185 31.70 -2.16 21.50
CA ASP A 185 32.79 -1.76 22.38
C ASP A 185 32.22 -1.05 23.61
N ASN A 186 32.02 -1.81 24.70
CA ASN A 186 31.34 -1.39 25.95
C ASN A 186 29.82 -1.24 25.83
N ALA A 187 29.18 -2.02 24.95
CA ALA A 187 27.75 -1.87 24.69
C ALA A 187 26.83 -2.35 25.84
N ASP A 188 27.32 -2.87 26.97
CA ASP A 188 26.51 -3.33 28.13
C ASP A 188 25.31 -4.23 27.77
N GLY A 189 25.37 -4.98 26.65
CA GLY A 189 24.26 -5.80 26.14
C GLY A 189 23.25 -5.06 25.24
N LEU A 190 23.52 -3.81 24.88
CA LEU A 190 22.78 -3.02 23.90
C LEU A 190 23.34 -3.21 22.49
N LEU A 191 22.52 -2.90 21.47
CA LEU A 191 22.95 -2.89 20.08
C LEU A 191 23.78 -1.63 19.81
N SER A 192 25.01 -1.79 19.33
CA SER A 192 25.86 -0.67 18.88
C SER A 192 25.70 -0.46 17.38
N LEU A 193 25.48 0.79 16.99
CA LEU A 193 25.17 1.24 15.64
C LEU A 193 26.09 2.39 15.26
N GLN A 194 26.44 2.44 13.97
CA GLN A 194 27.23 3.51 13.40
C GLN A 194 26.47 4.17 12.26
N VAL A 195 26.42 5.49 12.27
CA VAL A 195 25.88 6.29 11.16
C VAL A 195 27.00 6.80 10.27
N ASP A 196 26.77 6.76 8.96
CA ASP A 196 27.66 7.33 7.96
C ASP A 196 26.83 8.14 6.95
N TRP A 197 26.35 9.32 7.35
CA TRP A 197 25.52 10.18 6.51
C TRP A 197 26.37 11.10 5.63
N LYS A 198 26.00 11.24 4.36
CA LYS A 198 26.66 12.14 3.41
C LYS A 198 25.77 13.33 3.07
N PRO A 199 26.33 14.55 2.90
CA PRO A 199 25.55 15.75 2.54
C PRO A 199 24.76 15.61 1.23
N GLN A 200 25.22 14.73 0.34
CA GLN A 200 24.57 14.47 -0.96
C GLN A 200 23.22 13.76 -0.82
N TRP A 201 22.93 13.20 0.35
CA TRP A 201 21.72 12.43 0.61
C TRP A 201 20.60 13.28 1.20
N ASP A 202 20.85 14.56 1.48
CA ASP A 202 19.85 15.51 1.98
C ASP A 202 18.89 15.94 0.85
N THR A 203 18.00 15.03 0.46
CA THR A 203 16.99 15.27 -0.58
C THR A 203 15.65 15.75 -0.01
N ARG A 204 15.43 15.55 1.30
CA ARG A 204 14.18 15.89 2.00
C ARG A 204 14.34 17.16 2.85
N GLY A 205 13.23 17.86 3.09
CA GLY A 205 13.18 19.10 3.85
C GLY A 205 11.88 19.28 4.62
N SER A 206 11.66 20.47 5.20
CA SER A 206 10.50 20.77 6.04
C SER A 206 9.15 20.53 5.36
N PHE A 207 9.07 20.76 4.05
CA PHE A 207 7.88 20.55 3.22
C PHE A 207 7.63 19.09 2.82
N SER A 208 8.63 18.21 3.02
CA SER A 208 8.42 16.78 2.80
C SER A 208 7.41 16.23 3.81
N LEU A 209 6.72 15.15 3.47
CA LEU A 209 5.80 14.52 4.42
C LEU A 209 6.55 13.98 5.65
N PRO A 210 6.02 14.02 6.87
CA PRO A 210 6.70 13.38 8.00
C PRO A 210 6.80 11.84 7.80
N PRO A 211 7.61 11.12 8.59
CA PRO A 211 7.70 9.68 8.47
C PRO A 211 6.33 9.06 8.78
N PHE A 212 6.00 7.95 8.11
CA PHE A 212 4.72 7.22 8.24
C PHE A 212 3.47 7.93 7.71
N TRP A 213 3.65 9.07 7.05
CA TRP A 213 2.60 9.69 6.24
C TRP A 213 2.71 9.24 4.80
N VAL A 214 1.55 9.08 4.17
CA VAL A 214 1.44 8.72 2.75
C VAL A 214 0.63 9.75 2.04
N ARG A 215 1.06 10.07 0.82
CA ARG A 215 0.28 10.84 -0.14
C ARG A 215 -0.18 9.93 -1.26
N LEU A 216 -1.48 9.99 -1.56
CA LEU A 216 -2.04 9.43 -2.79
C LEU A 216 -2.44 10.61 -3.67
N LYS A 217 -2.18 10.50 -4.98
CA LYS A 217 -2.56 11.49 -5.99
C LYS A 217 -3.75 10.95 -6.80
N GLN A 218 -4.69 11.81 -7.14
CA GLN A 218 -5.85 11.41 -7.92
C GLN A 218 -5.41 11.11 -9.36
N PRO A 219 -5.75 9.94 -9.92
CA PRO A 219 -5.44 9.66 -11.31
C PRO A 219 -6.25 10.58 -12.23
N GLY A 220 -5.56 11.28 -13.13
CA GLY A 220 -6.17 12.08 -14.21
C GLY A 220 -6.39 13.58 -13.95
N SER A 221 -6.12 14.10 -12.74
CA SER A 221 -6.32 15.53 -12.41
C SER A 221 -5.49 16.49 -13.28
N GLY A 222 -4.31 16.07 -13.74
CA GLY A 222 -3.39 16.91 -14.53
C GLY A 222 -3.66 16.99 -16.04
N LYS A 223 -4.68 16.31 -16.59
CA LYS A 223 -4.94 16.30 -18.05
C LYS A 223 -6.19 17.07 -18.51
N VAL A 224 -7.07 17.47 -17.60
CA VAL A 224 -8.33 18.14 -17.96
C VAL A 224 -8.17 19.66 -18.11
N LEU A 225 -7.12 20.26 -17.56
CA LEU A 225 -6.90 21.72 -17.61
C LEU A 225 -5.96 22.18 -18.74
N ALA A 226 -5.40 21.27 -19.54
CA ALA A 226 -4.42 21.60 -20.59
C ALA A 226 -5.00 21.65 -22.03
N ASP A 227 -6.31 21.42 -22.21
CA ASP A 227 -6.98 21.51 -23.53
C ASP A 227 -7.92 22.72 -23.64
N GLY A 228 -7.79 23.65 -22.69
CA GLY A 228 -8.48 24.94 -22.69
C GLY A 228 -7.55 26.05 -23.17
N THR A 229 -7.32 26.16 -24.47
CA THR A 229 -6.85 27.43 -25.06
C THR A 229 -7.49 27.66 -26.43
N GLU A 230 -8.67 28.29 -26.35
CA GLU A 230 -9.13 29.38 -27.21
C GLU A 230 -9.22 29.16 -28.73
N THR A 231 -10.47 29.12 -29.21
CA THR A 231 -10.87 30.05 -30.27
C THR A 231 -12.22 30.64 -29.88
N MET A 232 -12.18 31.86 -29.33
CA MET A 232 -13.36 32.70 -29.19
C MET A 232 -13.85 33.13 -30.57
N CYS A 233 -15.15 33.04 -30.81
CA CYS A 233 -15.88 33.99 -31.64
C CYS A 233 -17.15 34.40 -30.89
N GLU A 234 -17.36 35.70 -30.86
CA GLU A 234 -18.32 36.46 -30.06
C GLU A 234 -19.80 36.14 -30.36
N PRO A 235 -20.73 36.52 -29.46
CA PRO A 235 -22.15 36.23 -29.62
C PRO A 235 -22.85 37.32 -30.43
N GLU A 236 -23.39 36.97 -31.59
CA GLU A 236 -24.40 37.81 -32.26
C GLU A 236 -25.81 37.43 -31.78
N THR A 237 -26.44 38.42 -31.15
CA THR A 237 -27.84 38.51 -30.78
C THR A 237 -28.75 38.36 -32.01
N ILE A 238 -29.72 37.43 -31.97
CA ILE A 238 -30.81 37.37 -32.95
C ILE A 238 -32.11 37.82 -32.28
N ASP A 239 -32.61 38.91 -32.83
CA ASP A 239 -33.79 39.68 -32.46
C ASP A 239 -35.08 39.00 -32.91
N PHE A 240 -36.15 39.20 -32.13
CA PHE A 240 -37.51 38.76 -32.42
C PHE A 240 -38.11 39.54 -33.59
N LYS A 241 -38.76 38.84 -34.52
CA LYS A 241 -39.83 39.42 -35.35
C LYS A 241 -40.98 38.44 -35.54
N ASP A 242 -42.11 38.84 -34.97
CA ASP A 242 -43.45 38.48 -35.39
C ASP A 242 -43.64 38.75 -36.89
N ASP A 243 -44.38 37.87 -37.56
CA ASP A 243 -45.42 38.29 -38.50
C ASP A 243 -46.46 37.17 -38.68
N HIS A 244 -47.70 37.54 -38.37
CA HIS A 244 -48.94 36.81 -38.64
C HIS A 244 -49.27 36.85 -40.15
N ALA A 245 -49.81 35.74 -40.68
CA ALA A 245 -50.94 35.79 -41.63
C ALA A 245 -51.61 34.40 -41.73
N ASP A 246 -52.94 34.44 -41.58
CA ASP A 246 -53.91 33.35 -41.59
C ASP A 246 -53.98 32.56 -42.91
N PHE A 247 -54.50 31.33 -42.87
CA PHE A 247 -55.65 30.90 -43.69
C PHE A 247 -56.18 29.51 -43.26
N GLU A 248 -57.39 29.55 -42.68
CA GLU A 248 -58.56 28.69 -42.82
C GLU A 248 -58.59 27.17 -42.48
N GLU A 249 -59.48 26.93 -41.51
CA GLU A 249 -60.22 25.74 -41.05
C GLU A 249 -60.77 24.77 -42.11
N ILE A 250 -60.84 23.47 -41.74
CA ILE A 250 -62.05 22.64 -41.92
C ILE A 250 -62.27 21.73 -40.68
N HIS A 251 -63.42 21.93 -40.03
CA HIS A 251 -64.20 21.13 -39.04
C HIS A 251 -64.38 19.63 -39.43
N GLU A 252 -64.61 18.59 -38.61
CA GLU A 252 -65.47 18.31 -37.41
C GLU A 252 -65.43 16.75 -37.14
N PRO A 253 -66.16 16.09 -36.20
CA PRO A 253 -66.17 16.15 -34.73
C PRO A 253 -66.11 14.77 -33.98
N GLN A 254 -65.83 14.88 -32.67
CA GLN A 254 -66.27 14.16 -31.45
C GLN A 254 -67.11 12.85 -31.46
N ALA A 255 -66.80 11.95 -30.51
CA ALA A 255 -67.71 11.35 -29.50
C ALA A 255 -66.88 10.62 -28.40
N GLN A 256 -66.71 11.15 -27.18
CA GLN A 256 -67.50 11.00 -25.94
C GLN A 256 -67.60 9.59 -25.30
N ASP A 257 -66.82 9.45 -24.21
CA ASP A 257 -67.09 8.87 -22.87
C ASP A 257 -68.17 7.80 -22.63
N ILE A 258 -67.81 6.71 -21.93
CA ILE A 258 -68.48 6.23 -20.69
C ILE A 258 -67.52 5.42 -19.76
N SER A 259 -67.17 6.02 -18.62
CA SER A 259 -67.04 5.52 -17.22
C SER A 259 -66.92 4.01 -16.87
N ARG A 260 -65.97 3.66 -15.98
CA ARG A 260 -66.25 3.15 -14.61
C ARG A 260 -65.00 2.98 -13.71
N ASP A 261 -65.18 3.36 -12.45
CA ASP A 261 -64.22 3.47 -11.35
C ASP A 261 -63.54 2.16 -10.86
N ASN A 262 -62.44 2.40 -10.11
CA ASN A 262 -61.77 1.58 -9.10
C ASN A 262 -60.68 0.60 -9.57
N THR A 263 -59.42 0.90 -9.28
CA THR A 263 -58.77 0.52 -8.00
C THR A 263 -57.40 1.20 -7.91
N LEU A 264 -57.13 1.87 -6.79
CA LEU A 264 -55.85 2.44 -6.40
C LEU A 264 -54.74 1.36 -6.36
N VAL A 265 -53.73 1.52 -7.20
CA VAL A 265 -52.36 1.06 -6.93
C VAL A 265 -51.44 2.21 -7.35
N ASN A 266 -50.73 2.78 -6.37
CA ASN A 266 -49.66 3.74 -6.63
C ASN A 266 -48.53 2.98 -7.35
N GLU A 267 -48.42 3.16 -8.65
CA GLU A 267 -47.21 2.85 -9.40
C GLU A 267 -46.25 4.03 -9.25
N THR A 268 -45.31 3.90 -8.32
CA THR A 268 -44.02 4.57 -8.40
C THR A 268 -43.36 4.20 -9.73
N PRO A 269 -42.83 5.15 -10.52
CA PRO A 269 -42.08 4.81 -11.71
C PRO A 269 -40.73 4.24 -11.28
N GLU A 270 -40.61 2.91 -11.29
CA GLU A 270 -39.32 2.24 -11.32
C GLU A 270 -38.79 2.21 -12.75
N ASN A 271 -37.49 2.50 -12.86
CA ASN A 271 -36.57 2.11 -13.92
C ASN A 271 -36.70 2.78 -15.29
N GLU A 272 -36.10 3.97 -15.37
CA GLU A 272 -35.28 4.31 -16.53
C GLU A 272 -33.81 4.00 -16.23
N THR A 273 -33.25 3.12 -17.06
CA THR A 273 -31.85 2.72 -17.19
C THR A 273 -30.87 3.88 -16.97
N SER A 274 -30.26 3.94 -15.79
CA SER A 274 -29.17 4.87 -15.50
C SER A 274 -27.94 4.50 -16.33
N ALA A 275 -27.60 5.32 -17.32
CA ALA A 275 -26.32 5.25 -18.00
C ALA A 275 -25.18 5.33 -16.96
N SER A 276 -24.26 4.37 -16.99
CA SER A 276 -23.17 4.25 -16.02
C SER A 276 -22.33 5.53 -16.01
N GLN A 277 -22.51 6.36 -14.98
CA GLN A 277 -21.73 7.58 -14.79
C GLN A 277 -20.23 7.22 -14.68
N SER A 278 -19.38 7.94 -15.39
CA SER A 278 -17.92 7.75 -15.32
C SER A 278 -17.39 7.88 -13.89
N LEU A 279 -16.45 7.01 -13.49
CA LEU A 279 -15.86 6.98 -12.15
C LEU A 279 -15.27 8.34 -11.73
N ILE A 280 -14.63 9.06 -12.66
CA ILE A 280 -14.02 10.37 -12.38
C ILE A 280 -15.11 11.39 -12.03
N LYS A 281 -16.21 11.42 -12.80
CA LYS A 281 -17.36 12.30 -12.52
C LYS A 281 -17.97 12.00 -11.17
N GLN A 282 -18.11 10.72 -10.80
CA GLN A 282 -18.61 10.34 -9.49
C GLN A 282 -17.70 10.84 -8.35
N ILE A 283 -16.37 10.78 -8.53
CA ILE A 283 -15.41 11.30 -7.55
C ILE A 283 -15.52 12.83 -7.46
N GLU A 284 -15.58 13.53 -8.59
CA GLU A 284 -15.71 15.00 -8.64
C GLU A 284 -17.03 15.49 -8.04
N GLU A 285 -18.15 14.85 -8.37
CA GLU A 285 -19.47 15.17 -7.80
C GLU A 285 -19.45 14.98 -6.28
N ARG A 286 -18.88 13.88 -5.78
CA ARG A 286 -18.76 13.64 -4.34
C ARG A 286 -17.80 14.61 -3.67
N LYS A 287 -16.70 14.95 -4.33
CA LYS A 287 -15.72 15.92 -3.84
C LYS A 287 -16.35 17.29 -3.60
N LEU A 288 -17.24 17.76 -4.48
CA LEU A 288 -18.00 19.01 -4.26
C LEU A 288 -18.87 19.00 -2.99
N HIS A 289 -19.27 17.83 -2.49
CA HIS A 289 -20.05 17.71 -1.25
C HIS A 289 -19.17 17.63 0.01
N VAL A 290 -17.89 17.28 -0.14
CA VAL A 290 -16.97 17.00 0.98
C VAL A 290 -15.95 18.11 1.17
N THR A 291 -15.49 18.73 0.08
CA THR A 291 -14.38 19.68 0.05
C THR A 291 -14.80 20.99 -0.61
N THR A 292 -14.35 22.12 -0.06
CA THR A 292 -14.62 23.46 -0.61
C THR A 292 -13.51 23.96 -1.51
N THR A 293 -12.29 23.45 -1.29
CA THR A 293 -11.10 23.79 -2.06
C THR A 293 -10.78 22.75 -3.14
N PRO A 294 -10.15 23.15 -4.26
CA PRO A 294 -9.64 22.18 -5.22
C PRO A 294 -8.54 21.36 -4.53
N ASN A 295 -8.62 20.03 -4.66
CA ASN A 295 -7.63 19.10 -4.10
C ASN A 295 -7.19 18.08 -5.15
N ASP A 296 -5.91 17.92 -5.41
CA ASP A 296 -5.39 16.91 -6.34
C ASP A 296 -4.92 15.63 -5.64
N SER A 297 -4.65 15.74 -4.34
CA SER A 297 -4.01 14.73 -3.53
C SER A 297 -4.62 14.66 -2.14
N PHE A 298 -4.42 13.55 -1.45
CA PHE A 298 -4.66 13.51 -0.02
C PHE A 298 -3.54 12.78 0.69
N ARG A 299 -3.29 13.20 1.93
CA ARG A 299 -2.36 12.55 2.84
C ARG A 299 -3.09 11.89 4.00
N PHE A 300 -2.56 10.78 4.48
CA PHE A 300 -3.07 10.11 5.66
C PHE A 300 -1.94 9.54 6.50
N LYS A 301 -2.24 9.36 7.79
CA LYS A 301 -1.38 8.70 8.76
C LYS A 301 -2.12 7.47 9.29
N LEU A 302 -1.39 6.38 9.47
CA LEU A 302 -1.91 5.20 10.14
C LEU A 302 -1.88 5.39 11.66
N ASP A 303 -3.01 5.09 12.30
CA ASP A 303 -3.11 4.92 13.75
C ASP A 303 -3.38 3.45 14.04
N GLY A 304 -2.30 2.67 14.20
CA GLY A 304 -2.35 1.22 14.21
C GLY A 304 -2.82 0.66 12.86
N ASP A 305 -3.85 -0.19 12.89
CA ASP A 305 -4.44 -0.83 11.70
C ASP A 305 -5.60 -0.02 11.10
N ARG A 306 -5.70 1.28 11.40
CA ARG A 306 -6.82 2.14 10.95
C ARG A 306 -6.34 3.48 10.43
N VAL A 307 -7.07 3.99 9.43
CA VAL A 307 -6.99 5.40 9.01
C VAL A 307 -8.16 6.12 9.67
N GLN A 308 -7.86 7.02 10.61
CA GLN A 308 -8.91 7.83 11.24
C GLN A 308 -9.20 9.09 10.43
N LYS A 309 -8.14 9.76 9.95
CA LYS A 309 -8.21 11.09 9.34
C LYS A 309 -7.39 11.13 8.06
N VAL A 310 -7.97 11.75 7.05
CA VAL A 310 -7.34 12.09 5.76
C VAL A 310 -7.32 13.61 5.65
N LEU A 311 -6.19 14.18 5.25
CA LEU A 311 -6.06 15.61 4.97
C LEU A 311 -5.88 15.81 3.48
N PHE A 312 -6.64 16.75 2.91
CA PHE A 312 -6.54 17.05 1.50
C PHE A 312 -5.37 18.00 1.19
N GLU A 313 -4.83 17.83 -0.02
CA GLU A 313 -3.73 18.61 -0.55
C GLU A 313 -4.05 19.07 -1.98
N ASP A 314 -3.51 20.23 -2.35
CA ASP A 314 -3.52 20.79 -3.69
C ASP A 314 -2.09 21.19 -4.06
N GLU A 315 -1.59 20.69 -5.18
CA GLU A 315 -0.19 20.85 -5.60
C GLU A 315 0.81 20.57 -4.46
N GLU A 316 0.54 19.52 -3.66
CA GLU A 316 1.35 19.08 -2.52
C GLU A 316 1.32 19.99 -1.28
N LEU A 317 0.49 21.03 -1.27
CA LEU A 317 0.25 21.90 -0.14
C LEU A 317 -1.04 21.50 0.60
N PRO A 318 -1.05 21.48 1.95
CA PRO A 318 -2.25 21.15 2.70
C PRO A 318 -3.30 22.24 2.57
N THR A 319 -4.51 21.87 2.15
CA THR A 319 -5.65 22.80 2.08
C THR A 319 -6.28 23.06 3.47
N GLY A 320 -5.92 22.25 4.46
CA GLY A 320 -6.42 22.35 5.84
C GLY A 320 -7.74 21.61 6.07
N GLU A 321 -8.34 21.05 5.02
CA GLU A 321 -9.55 20.25 5.10
C GLU A 321 -9.24 18.82 5.57
N ILE A 322 -10.03 18.33 6.53
CA ILE A 322 -9.87 17.02 7.15
C ILE A 322 -11.15 16.21 6.94
N HIS A 323 -11.01 14.96 6.49
CA HIS A 323 -12.10 14.00 6.37
C HIS A 323 -11.88 12.79 7.27
N GLU A 324 -12.94 12.32 7.93
CA GLU A 324 -12.89 11.15 8.81
C GLU A 324 -13.41 9.89 8.09
N MET A 325 -12.61 8.81 8.09
CA MET A 325 -12.95 7.53 7.43
C MET A 325 -13.66 6.52 8.35
N THR A 326 -14.08 6.92 9.54
CA THR A 326 -14.55 6.01 10.61
C THR A 326 -15.83 5.23 10.27
N SER A 327 -16.59 5.64 9.25
CA SER A 327 -17.92 5.07 8.93
C SER A 327 -17.93 3.94 7.90
N ALA A 328 -16.83 3.69 7.17
CA ALA A 328 -16.79 2.69 6.09
C ALA A 328 -16.74 1.22 6.57
N GLY A 329 -16.44 0.97 7.86
CA GLY A 329 -16.31 -0.36 8.44
C GLY A 329 -14.86 -0.87 8.53
N GLU A 330 -14.62 -1.84 9.41
CA GLU A 330 -13.27 -2.34 9.70
C GLU A 330 -12.62 -3.05 8.50
N THR A 331 -13.40 -3.78 7.72
CA THR A 331 -12.94 -4.52 6.53
C THR A 331 -12.55 -3.57 5.40
N ALA A 332 -13.37 -2.55 5.12
CA ALA A 332 -13.06 -1.52 4.14
C ALA A 332 -11.77 -0.77 4.49
N ASN A 333 -11.59 -0.40 5.76
CA ASN A 333 -10.37 0.26 6.23
C ASN A 333 -9.14 -0.63 6.10
N LEU A 334 -9.23 -1.92 6.44
CA LEU A 334 -8.12 -2.85 6.29
C LEU A 334 -7.70 -2.99 4.82
N TRP A 335 -8.66 -3.18 3.92
CA TRP A 335 -8.39 -3.28 2.48
C TRP A 335 -7.86 -1.99 1.89
N PHE A 336 -8.36 -0.84 2.36
CA PHE A 336 -7.84 0.48 1.99
C PHE A 336 -6.35 0.58 2.35
N ILE A 337 -5.97 0.25 3.58
CA ILE A 337 -4.56 0.33 4.03
C ILE A 337 -3.69 -0.67 3.27
N CYS A 338 -4.16 -1.91 3.06
CA CYS A 338 -3.39 -2.92 2.33
C CYS A 338 -3.12 -2.49 0.88
N ALA A 339 -4.15 -1.99 0.18
CA ALA A 339 -4.00 -1.53 -1.20
C ALA A 339 -3.19 -0.22 -1.29
N ALA A 340 -3.41 0.73 -0.37
CA ALA A 340 -2.63 1.96 -0.31
C ALA A 340 -1.14 1.66 -0.05
N SER A 341 -0.82 0.84 0.96
CA SER A 341 0.55 0.40 1.25
C SER A 341 1.23 -0.26 0.06
N SER A 342 0.49 -1.11 -0.66
CA SER A 342 0.97 -1.78 -1.87
C SER A 342 1.29 -0.81 -3.01
N LEU A 343 0.49 0.25 -3.19
CA LEU A 343 0.73 1.29 -4.20
C LEU A 343 1.89 2.20 -3.80
N SER A 344 2.00 2.55 -2.52
CA SER A 344 3.01 3.50 -2.07
C SER A 344 4.44 2.94 -2.13
N GLN A 345 4.61 1.60 -2.10
CA GLN A 345 5.90 0.94 -2.41
C GLN A 345 6.42 1.29 -3.82
N ARG A 346 5.50 1.48 -4.78
CA ARG A 346 5.83 1.85 -6.16
C ARG A 346 5.95 3.36 -6.34
N LEU A 347 5.17 4.14 -5.61
CA LEU A 347 5.05 5.61 -5.70
C LEU A 347 6.03 6.39 -4.78
N GLU A 348 7.17 5.79 -4.42
CA GLU A 348 8.27 6.45 -3.67
C GLU A 348 7.92 6.90 -2.22
N SER A 349 6.82 6.43 -1.66
CA SER A 349 6.36 6.77 -0.29
C SER A 349 6.10 5.49 0.51
N GLU A 350 7.15 4.82 0.98
CA GLU A 350 6.99 3.52 1.64
C GLU A 350 6.40 3.63 3.06
N LEU A 351 5.28 2.93 3.29
CA LEU A 351 4.66 2.74 4.61
C LEU A 351 5.44 1.70 5.41
N TRP A 352 6.39 2.16 6.21
CA TRP A 352 7.23 1.26 7.01
C TRP A 352 6.58 0.77 8.31
N ASN A 353 5.47 1.38 8.72
CA ASN A 353 4.75 1.04 9.95
C ASN A 353 3.59 0.06 9.74
N PHE A 354 3.38 -0.45 8.52
CA PHE A 354 2.31 -1.39 8.22
C PHE A 354 2.80 -2.63 7.50
N THR A 355 2.17 -3.74 7.83
CA THR A 355 2.49 -5.06 7.28
C THR A 355 1.19 -5.70 6.85
N ILE A 356 1.10 -6.12 5.59
CA ILE A 356 -0.11 -6.72 5.05
C ILE A 356 -0.38 -8.04 5.81
N PRO A 357 -1.57 -8.23 6.41
CA PRO A 357 -1.86 -9.44 7.16
C PRO A 357 -1.74 -10.72 6.32
N ASN A 358 -1.14 -11.77 6.89
CA ASN A 358 -0.93 -13.06 6.21
C ASN A 358 -2.21 -13.69 5.64
N GLN A 359 -3.36 -13.40 6.24
CA GLN A 359 -4.65 -13.88 5.73
C GLN A 359 -4.99 -13.26 4.36
N ILE A 360 -4.67 -11.98 4.17
CA ILE A 360 -4.86 -11.27 2.90
C ILE A 360 -3.82 -11.73 1.90
N THR A 361 -2.54 -11.80 2.28
CA THR A 361 -1.46 -12.22 1.35
C THR A 361 -1.69 -13.64 0.82
N SER A 362 -2.09 -14.57 1.70
CA SER A 362 -2.41 -15.95 1.30
C SER A 362 -3.68 -16.05 0.45
N PHE A 363 -4.68 -15.21 0.70
CA PHE A 363 -5.89 -15.13 -0.12
C PHE A 363 -5.57 -14.63 -1.54
N VAL A 364 -4.83 -13.54 -1.63
CA VAL A 364 -4.54 -12.85 -2.90
C VAL A 364 -3.72 -13.73 -3.85
N LYS A 365 -2.89 -14.65 -3.32
CA LYS A 365 -2.11 -15.63 -4.11
C LYS A 365 -2.92 -16.84 -4.60
N ARG A 366 -4.15 -17.07 -4.09
CA ARG A 366 -4.98 -18.23 -4.46
C ARG A 366 -5.84 -17.97 -5.70
N LYS A 367 -6.10 -19.04 -6.47
CA LYS A 367 -7.13 -19.04 -7.53
C LYS A 367 -8.51 -19.12 -6.88
N SER A 368 -9.33 -18.09 -7.03
CA SER A 368 -10.51 -17.91 -6.19
C SER A 368 -11.82 -17.82 -6.98
N VAL A 369 -11.86 -17.11 -8.11
CA VAL A 369 -13.08 -16.84 -8.88
C VAL A 369 -13.28 -17.89 -9.98
N PRO A 370 -14.41 -18.60 -10.04
CA PRO A 370 -14.71 -19.54 -11.13
C PRO A 370 -14.84 -18.83 -12.50
N CYS A 371 -14.31 -19.42 -13.57
CA CYS A 371 -14.35 -18.83 -14.91
C CYS A 371 -15.78 -18.68 -15.45
N GLY A 372 -16.65 -19.65 -15.20
CA GLY A 372 -18.05 -19.59 -15.63
C GLY A 372 -18.83 -18.46 -14.96
N VAL A 373 -18.47 -18.09 -13.72
CA VAL A 373 -19.03 -16.91 -13.05
C VAL A 373 -18.65 -15.62 -13.79
N MET A 374 -17.41 -15.48 -14.22
CA MET A 374 -16.97 -14.31 -15.00
C MET A 374 -17.73 -14.17 -16.32
N VAL A 375 -18.07 -15.30 -16.95
CA VAL A 375 -18.91 -15.32 -18.15
C VAL A 375 -20.35 -14.94 -17.86
N LEU A 376 -20.94 -15.48 -16.79
CA LEU A 376 -22.31 -15.13 -16.38
C LEU A 376 -22.45 -13.65 -15.99
N LEU A 377 -21.40 -13.05 -15.45
CA LEU A 377 -21.35 -11.61 -15.18
C LEU A 377 -21.24 -10.77 -16.47
N GLY A 378 -20.88 -11.39 -17.60
CA GLY A 378 -20.64 -10.71 -18.88
C GLY A 378 -19.28 -10.02 -18.96
N ILE A 379 -18.33 -10.40 -18.09
CA ILE A 379 -16.98 -9.81 -18.03
C ILE A 379 -16.03 -10.53 -18.99
N LEU A 380 -16.22 -11.85 -19.17
CA LEU A 380 -15.48 -12.67 -20.13
C LEU A 380 -16.43 -13.31 -21.13
N ASN A 381 -15.96 -13.56 -22.35
CA ASN A 381 -16.72 -14.32 -23.35
C ASN A 381 -16.51 -15.83 -23.14
N ASN A 382 -17.42 -16.65 -23.69
CA ASN A 382 -17.28 -18.11 -23.66
C ASN A 382 -16.01 -18.61 -24.36
N ASP A 383 -15.51 -17.85 -25.36
CA ASP A 383 -14.34 -18.23 -26.15
C ASP A 383 -13.01 -18.00 -25.41
N ASP A 384 -13.02 -17.08 -24.43
CA ASP A 384 -11.83 -16.69 -23.67
C ASP A 384 -11.56 -17.62 -22.48
N VAL A 385 -12.45 -18.58 -22.21
CA VAL A 385 -12.38 -19.47 -21.05
C VAL A 385 -12.49 -20.94 -21.46
N PRO A 386 -11.91 -21.86 -20.66
CA PRO A 386 -12.10 -23.29 -20.88
C PRO A 386 -13.59 -23.66 -20.87
N PRO A 387 -14.00 -24.69 -21.64
CA PRO A 387 -15.40 -25.12 -21.68
C PRO A 387 -15.85 -25.55 -20.29
N TRP A 388 -16.92 -24.92 -19.81
CA TRP A 388 -17.42 -25.09 -18.44
C TRP A 388 -18.91 -25.42 -18.34
N ALA A 389 -19.71 -25.10 -19.37
CA ALA A 389 -21.16 -25.29 -19.37
C ALA A 389 -21.57 -26.45 -20.29
N SER A 390 -22.63 -27.16 -19.88
CA SER A 390 -23.35 -28.09 -20.76
C SER A 390 -24.07 -27.35 -21.90
N PRO A 391 -24.28 -27.98 -23.06
CA PRO A 391 -24.96 -27.36 -24.19
C PRO A 391 -26.45 -27.07 -23.85
N PRO A 392 -27.05 -26.02 -24.44
CA PRO A 392 -28.45 -25.69 -24.21
C PRO A 392 -29.37 -26.81 -24.66
N PRO A 393 -30.52 -27.02 -23.98
CA PRO A 393 -31.49 -28.03 -24.38
C PRO A 393 -32.02 -27.72 -25.78
N SER A 394 -32.16 -28.75 -26.61
CA SER A 394 -32.81 -28.63 -27.92
C SER A 394 -34.28 -28.27 -27.72
N LEU A 395 -34.66 -27.04 -28.05
CA LEU A 395 -36.06 -26.58 -28.00
C LEU A 395 -36.89 -27.04 -29.21
N GLN A 396 -36.21 -27.56 -30.24
CA GLN A 396 -36.84 -28.13 -31.41
C GLN A 396 -37.30 -29.55 -31.10
N GLU A 397 -38.52 -29.88 -31.54
CA GLU A 397 -39.00 -31.26 -31.55
C GLU A 397 -38.09 -32.08 -32.46
N SER A 398 -37.72 -33.28 -32.01
CA SER A 398 -36.95 -34.19 -32.85
C SER A 398 -37.76 -34.51 -34.12
N ALA A 399 -37.08 -34.69 -35.26
CA ALA A 399 -37.72 -35.10 -36.50
C ALA A 399 -38.52 -36.42 -36.33
N GLU A 400 -38.09 -37.26 -35.39
CA GLU A 400 -38.78 -38.50 -35.01
C GLU A 400 -40.10 -38.22 -34.27
N GLU A 401 -40.09 -37.32 -33.28
CA GLU A 401 -41.29 -36.92 -32.52
C GLU A 401 -42.33 -36.25 -33.41
N MET A 402 -41.88 -35.44 -34.38
CA MET A 402 -42.76 -34.81 -35.37
C MET A 402 -43.38 -35.84 -36.32
N SER A 403 -42.59 -36.81 -36.79
CA SER A 403 -43.05 -37.91 -37.65
C SER A 403 -44.06 -38.82 -36.95
N GLU A 404 -43.81 -39.15 -35.68
CA GLU A 404 -44.72 -39.95 -34.86
C GLU A 404 -46.04 -39.24 -34.60
N ARG A 405 -46.00 -37.93 -34.29
CA ARG A 405 -47.20 -37.11 -34.13
C ARG A 405 -48.02 -37.07 -35.41
N MET A 406 -47.37 -36.84 -36.55
CA MET A 406 -48.04 -36.80 -37.85
C MET A 406 -48.70 -38.15 -38.20
N ARG A 407 -48.03 -39.27 -37.92
CA ARG A 407 -48.55 -40.61 -38.15
C ARG A 407 -49.74 -40.91 -37.23
N ARG A 408 -49.68 -40.47 -35.97
CA ARG A 408 -50.76 -40.60 -35.00
C ARG A 408 -51.98 -39.79 -35.42
N ASP A 409 -51.80 -38.53 -35.80
CA ASP A 409 -52.89 -37.66 -36.27
C ASP A 409 -53.57 -38.22 -37.52
N MET A 410 -52.79 -38.77 -38.47
CA MET A 410 -53.33 -39.45 -39.65
C MET A 410 -54.15 -40.68 -39.28
N TYR A 411 -53.68 -41.49 -38.33
CA TYR A 411 -54.39 -42.69 -37.89
C TYR A 411 -55.70 -42.33 -37.17
N GLU A 412 -55.68 -41.33 -36.29
CA GLU A 412 -56.87 -40.86 -35.57
C GLU A 412 -57.92 -40.27 -36.54
N ARG A 413 -57.51 -39.52 -37.58
CA ARG A 413 -58.43 -39.04 -38.63
C ARG A 413 -59.08 -40.16 -39.43
N ARG A 414 -58.31 -41.19 -39.82
CA ARG A 414 -58.86 -42.36 -40.52
C ARG A 414 -59.88 -43.12 -39.68
N LEU A 415 -59.66 -43.20 -38.37
CA LEU A 415 -60.63 -43.79 -37.44
C LEU A 415 -61.88 -42.92 -37.32
N GLU A 416 -61.75 -41.59 -37.28
CA GLU A 416 -62.89 -40.65 -37.28
C GLU A 416 -63.77 -40.79 -38.53
N ASP A 417 -63.17 -40.96 -39.70
CA ASP A 417 -63.90 -41.10 -40.98
C ASP A 417 -64.67 -42.44 -41.09
N ALA A 418 -64.25 -43.47 -40.34
CA ALA A 418 -64.90 -44.77 -40.31
C ALA A 418 -66.04 -44.87 -39.28
N MET A 419 -66.22 -43.86 -38.41
CA MET A 419 -67.22 -43.86 -37.33
C MET A 419 -68.56 -43.20 -37.77
N PRO A 420 -69.71 -43.61 -37.18
CA PRO A 420 -70.99 -42.95 -37.40
C PRO A 420 -70.95 -41.45 -37.03
N PRO A 421 -71.73 -40.57 -37.70
CA PRO A 421 -71.54 -39.12 -37.65
C PRO A 421 -71.68 -38.48 -36.26
N ALA A 422 -72.54 -39.03 -35.39
CA ALA A 422 -72.68 -38.58 -34.01
C ALA A 422 -71.44 -38.92 -33.14
N GLN A 423 -70.89 -40.13 -33.32
CA GLN A 423 -69.70 -40.60 -32.59
C GLN A 423 -68.42 -39.95 -33.11
N ALA A 424 -68.33 -39.71 -34.43
CA ALA A 424 -67.23 -38.97 -35.06
C ALA A 424 -67.16 -37.50 -34.59
N ALA A 425 -68.32 -36.85 -34.36
CA ALA A 425 -68.36 -35.50 -33.83
C ALA A 425 -67.82 -35.40 -32.39
N GLU A 426 -68.12 -36.38 -31.55
CA GLU A 426 -67.58 -36.49 -30.19
C GLU A 426 -66.07 -36.79 -30.20
N ALA A 427 -65.62 -37.74 -31.02
CA ALA A 427 -64.21 -38.09 -31.19
C ALA A 427 -63.37 -36.88 -31.63
N ARG A 428 -63.88 -36.06 -32.56
CA ARG A 428 -63.23 -34.80 -32.98
C ARG A 428 -63.06 -33.80 -31.83
N ARG A 429 -64.09 -33.64 -30.98
CA ARG A 429 -64.00 -32.75 -29.80
C ARG A 429 -62.96 -33.24 -28.80
N VAL A 430 -62.91 -34.55 -28.55
CA VAL A 430 -61.89 -35.17 -27.68
C VAL A 430 -60.48 -34.99 -28.26
N ARG A 431 -60.29 -35.20 -29.57
CA ARG A 431 -58.99 -34.95 -30.23
C ARG A 431 -58.58 -33.48 -30.12
N MET A 432 -59.49 -32.54 -30.41
CA MET A 432 -59.19 -31.11 -30.30
C MET A 432 -58.81 -30.73 -28.85
N MET A 433 -59.52 -31.25 -27.85
CA MET A 433 -59.21 -31.02 -26.44
C MET A 433 -57.87 -31.64 -26.04
N ARG A 434 -57.56 -32.86 -26.51
CA ARG A 434 -56.26 -33.52 -26.28
C ARG A 434 -55.11 -32.76 -26.93
N SER A 435 -55.26 -32.36 -28.19
CA SER A 435 -54.26 -31.58 -28.93
C SER A 435 -53.98 -30.23 -28.26
N ALA A 436 -55.02 -29.54 -27.78
CA ALA A 436 -54.87 -28.30 -27.00
C ALA A 436 -54.12 -28.55 -25.67
N HIS A 437 -54.41 -29.66 -24.99
CA HIS A 437 -53.72 -30.04 -23.75
C HIS A 437 -52.25 -30.44 -24.01
N GLU A 438 -51.96 -31.16 -25.09
CA GLU A 438 -50.60 -31.52 -25.50
C GLU A 438 -49.76 -30.28 -25.86
N PHE A 439 -50.34 -29.33 -26.59
CA PHE A 439 -49.68 -28.05 -26.89
C PHE A 439 -49.36 -27.27 -25.61
N HIS A 440 -50.31 -27.20 -24.67
CA HIS A 440 -50.11 -26.56 -23.38
C HIS A 440 -49.02 -27.27 -22.56
N ASN A 441 -49.02 -28.59 -22.51
CA ASN A 441 -48.02 -29.38 -21.79
C ASN A 441 -46.63 -29.26 -22.42
N GLN A 442 -46.51 -29.22 -23.75
CA GLN A 442 -45.26 -28.98 -24.46
C GLN A 442 -44.70 -27.59 -24.17
N HIS A 443 -45.56 -26.57 -24.14
CA HIS A 443 -45.17 -25.21 -23.77
C HIS A 443 -44.62 -25.17 -22.33
N ILE A 444 -45.33 -25.79 -21.38
CA ILE A 444 -44.87 -25.92 -19.98
C ILE A 444 -43.54 -26.69 -19.91
N ALA A 445 -43.40 -27.80 -20.65
CA ALA A 445 -42.19 -28.61 -20.66
C ALA A 445 -40.99 -27.85 -21.21
N ARG A 446 -41.16 -27.07 -22.29
CA ARG A 446 -40.10 -26.20 -22.83
C ARG A 446 -39.69 -25.13 -21.82
N GLN A 447 -40.65 -24.44 -21.20
CA GLN A 447 -40.36 -23.45 -20.17
C GLN A 447 -39.67 -24.06 -18.95
N LYS A 448 -40.05 -25.28 -18.56
CA LYS A 448 -39.40 -26.01 -17.48
C LYS A 448 -37.97 -26.40 -17.87
N ALA A 449 -37.75 -26.94 -19.07
CA ALA A 449 -36.42 -27.32 -19.55
C ALA A 449 -35.45 -26.13 -19.62
N LEU A 450 -35.94 -24.95 -20.01
CA LEU A 450 -35.17 -23.70 -19.99
C LEU A 450 -34.79 -23.29 -18.58
N ARG A 451 -35.75 -23.26 -17.64
CA ARG A 451 -35.48 -22.94 -16.23
C ARG A 451 -34.50 -23.94 -15.60
N ASP A 452 -34.72 -25.23 -15.81
CA ASP A 452 -33.85 -26.29 -15.33
C ASP A 452 -32.44 -26.17 -15.95
N TYR A 453 -32.31 -25.67 -17.19
CA TYR A 453 -31.02 -25.40 -17.81
C TYR A 453 -30.33 -24.17 -17.23
N GLU A 454 -31.05 -23.07 -17.02
CA GLU A 454 -30.50 -21.86 -16.38
C GLU A 454 -30.00 -22.15 -14.96
N GLU A 455 -30.78 -22.90 -14.17
CA GLU A 455 -30.38 -23.34 -12.83
C GLU A 455 -29.14 -24.25 -12.87
N ARG A 456 -29.09 -25.21 -13.80
CA ARG A 456 -27.91 -26.06 -14.00
C ARG A 456 -26.68 -25.24 -14.39
N ARG A 457 -26.83 -24.31 -15.33
CA ARG A 457 -25.76 -23.43 -15.79
C ARG A 457 -25.21 -22.56 -14.66
N LEU A 458 -26.06 -22.10 -13.73
CA LEU A 458 -25.62 -21.39 -12.52
C LEU A 458 -24.76 -22.29 -11.61
N VAL A 459 -25.17 -23.54 -11.41
CA VAL A 459 -24.40 -24.51 -10.58
C VAL A 459 -23.08 -24.88 -11.25
N GLU A 460 -23.09 -25.16 -12.56
CA GLU A 460 -21.90 -25.46 -13.36
C GLU A 460 -20.92 -24.27 -13.37
N ALA A 461 -21.43 -23.03 -13.47
CA ALA A 461 -20.60 -21.83 -13.40
C ALA A 461 -19.85 -21.73 -12.07
N ILE A 462 -20.54 -21.99 -10.96
CA ILE A 462 -19.95 -21.96 -9.61
C ILE A 462 -18.89 -23.05 -9.44
N GLN A 463 -19.11 -24.23 -10.04
CA GLN A 463 -18.21 -25.38 -9.97
C GLN A 463 -17.07 -25.35 -11.00
N SER A 464 -17.07 -24.37 -11.90
CA SER A 464 -16.06 -24.24 -12.96
C SER A 464 -14.64 -23.98 -12.43
N ALA A 465 -13.66 -24.14 -13.32
CA ALA A 465 -12.25 -23.93 -12.98
C ALA A 465 -12.00 -22.51 -12.47
N ARG A 466 -11.20 -22.37 -11.41
CA ARG A 466 -10.89 -21.07 -10.79
C ARG A 466 -9.76 -20.36 -11.51
N LEU A 467 -9.96 -19.07 -11.78
CA LEU A 467 -9.00 -18.17 -12.38
C LEU A 467 -8.07 -17.54 -11.32
N GLU A 468 -6.91 -17.09 -11.78
CA GLU A 468 -5.98 -16.29 -10.99
C GLU A 468 -6.50 -14.86 -10.81
N ASN A 469 -6.31 -14.29 -9.62
CA ASN A 469 -6.85 -12.96 -9.27
C ASN A 469 -6.31 -11.85 -10.19
N ASN A 470 -5.07 -11.95 -10.65
CA ASN A 470 -4.49 -11.02 -11.63
C ASN A 470 -5.19 -11.11 -13.01
N THR A 471 -5.59 -12.30 -13.43
CA THR A 471 -6.35 -12.49 -14.69
C THR A 471 -7.76 -11.92 -14.55
N VAL A 472 -8.40 -12.15 -13.40
CA VAL A 472 -9.71 -11.55 -13.07
C VAL A 472 -9.62 -10.02 -13.13
N ALA A 473 -8.60 -9.42 -12.51
CA ALA A 473 -8.42 -7.97 -12.48
C ALA A 473 -8.22 -7.35 -13.88
N LYS A 474 -7.44 -8.01 -14.75
CA LYS A 474 -7.26 -7.59 -16.15
C LYS A 474 -8.58 -7.65 -16.93
N ALA A 475 -9.34 -8.73 -16.77
CA ALA A 475 -10.64 -8.87 -17.41
C ALA A 475 -11.65 -7.82 -16.91
N THR A 476 -11.67 -7.54 -15.60
CA THR A 476 -12.55 -6.50 -15.03
C THR A 476 -12.18 -5.10 -15.50
N LEU A 477 -10.88 -4.81 -15.68
CA LEU A 477 -10.45 -3.52 -16.25
C LEU A 477 -10.92 -3.38 -17.69
N ALA A 478 -10.73 -4.42 -18.52
CA ALA A 478 -11.20 -4.42 -19.91
C ALA A 478 -12.71 -4.20 -20.00
N TYR A 479 -13.49 -4.83 -19.12
CA TYR A 479 -14.93 -4.61 -19.00
C TYR A 479 -15.29 -3.16 -18.63
N LEU A 480 -14.61 -2.58 -17.62
CA LEU A 480 -14.87 -1.19 -17.19
C LEU A 480 -14.54 -0.16 -18.28
N ILE A 481 -13.53 -0.45 -19.11
CA ILE A 481 -13.17 0.37 -20.27
C ILE A 481 -14.25 0.24 -21.36
N ALA A 482 -14.69 -0.98 -21.67
CA ALA A 482 -15.73 -1.24 -22.68
C ALA A 482 -17.07 -0.56 -22.32
N GLU A 483 -17.46 -0.58 -21.05
CA GLU A 483 -18.65 0.09 -20.51
C GLU A 483 -18.47 1.61 -20.31
N ARG A 484 -17.31 2.17 -20.68
CA ARG A 484 -16.96 3.60 -20.52
C ARG A 484 -17.07 4.14 -19.09
N VAL A 485 -16.96 3.27 -18.10
CA VAL A 485 -16.91 3.67 -16.68
C VAL A 485 -15.56 4.32 -16.38
N VAL A 486 -14.49 3.81 -17.02
CA VAL A 486 -13.11 4.23 -16.83
C VAL A 486 -12.47 4.58 -18.19
N PRO A 487 -11.56 5.58 -18.28
CA PRO A 487 -10.88 5.91 -19.54
C PRO A 487 -9.99 4.79 -20.09
N GLU A 488 -9.84 4.73 -21.41
CA GLU A 488 -9.10 3.67 -22.14
C GLU A 488 -7.59 3.58 -21.78
N GLY A 489 -7.02 4.63 -21.19
CA GLY A 489 -5.61 4.69 -20.79
C GLY A 489 -5.30 4.24 -19.36
N TYR A 490 -6.30 3.83 -18.57
CA TYR A 490 -6.09 3.47 -17.17
C TYR A 490 -5.38 2.14 -17.02
N THR A 491 -4.36 2.12 -16.17
CA THR A 491 -3.77 0.88 -15.66
C THR A 491 -4.55 0.34 -14.46
N ILE A 492 -4.25 -0.89 -14.02
CA ILE A 492 -4.83 -1.46 -12.79
C ILE A 492 -4.47 -0.60 -11.56
N GLU A 493 -3.29 0.02 -11.57
CA GLU A 493 -2.82 0.90 -10.50
C GLU A 493 -3.62 2.21 -10.48
N ASP A 494 -3.84 2.82 -11.64
CA ASP A 494 -4.68 4.03 -11.76
C ASP A 494 -6.12 3.74 -11.31
N LEU A 495 -6.65 2.58 -11.68
CA LEU A 495 -7.97 2.15 -11.22
C LEU A 495 -8.00 1.96 -9.70
N ALA A 496 -7.01 1.28 -9.12
CA ALA A 496 -6.93 1.08 -7.68
C ALA A 496 -6.80 2.41 -6.92
N LEU A 497 -5.98 3.35 -7.41
CA LEU A 497 -5.89 4.71 -6.87
C LEU A 497 -7.25 5.41 -6.92
N ALA A 498 -7.94 5.41 -8.07
CA ALA A 498 -9.26 6.02 -8.20
C ALA A 498 -10.28 5.39 -7.23
N VAL A 499 -10.21 4.07 -7.04
CA VAL A 499 -11.07 3.35 -6.09
C VAL A 499 -10.75 3.76 -4.65
N LEU A 500 -9.48 3.88 -4.26
CA LEU A 500 -9.11 4.36 -2.93
C LEU A 500 -9.67 5.78 -2.68
N TYR A 501 -9.56 6.68 -3.66
CA TYR A 501 -10.21 7.99 -3.60
C TYR A 501 -11.71 7.89 -3.40
N LEU A 502 -12.38 7.05 -4.17
CA LEU A 502 -13.82 6.82 -4.03
C LEU A 502 -14.19 6.29 -2.65
N MET A 503 -13.38 5.40 -2.07
CA MET A 503 -13.60 4.89 -0.71
C MET A 503 -13.52 5.98 0.36
N VAL A 504 -12.62 6.97 0.18
CA VAL A 504 -12.54 8.13 1.09
C VAL A 504 -13.72 9.09 0.87
N MET A 505 -14.13 9.33 -0.38
CA MET A 505 -15.20 10.31 -0.68
C MET A 505 -16.61 9.77 -0.41
N ASP A 506 -16.82 8.47 -0.58
CA ASP A 506 -18.12 7.82 -0.47
C ASP A 506 -18.03 6.57 0.42
N ASN A 507 -18.28 6.78 1.72
CA ASN A 507 -18.24 5.71 2.73
C ASN A 507 -19.22 4.57 2.43
N ALA A 508 -20.36 4.82 1.77
CA ALA A 508 -21.32 3.78 1.42
C ALA A 508 -20.77 2.86 0.32
N LYS A 509 -20.13 3.44 -0.70
CA LYS A 509 -19.42 2.66 -1.73
C LYS A 509 -18.20 1.96 -1.16
N GLY A 510 -17.45 2.62 -0.27
CA GLY A 510 -16.33 2.01 0.45
C GLY A 510 -16.74 0.77 1.23
N LYS A 511 -17.86 0.86 1.97
CA LYS A 511 -18.44 -0.28 2.68
C LYS A 511 -18.86 -1.42 1.75
N LEU A 512 -19.55 -1.10 0.64
CA LEU A 512 -19.96 -2.10 -0.35
C LEU A 512 -18.75 -2.85 -0.95
N ILE A 513 -17.68 -2.13 -1.28
CA ILE A 513 -16.42 -2.71 -1.79
C ILE A 513 -15.78 -3.60 -0.71
N GLY A 514 -15.73 -3.13 0.54
CA GLY A 514 -15.25 -3.89 1.69
C GLY A 514 -16.04 -5.19 1.91
N ASP A 515 -17.37 -5.14 1.86
CA ASP A 515 -18.27 -6.30 2.01
C ASP A 515 -18.06 -7.33 0.89
N ILE A 516 -17.84 -6.88 -0.35
CA ILE A 516 -17.52 -7.76 -1.48
C ILE A 516 -16.17 -8.45 -1.26
N LEU A 517 -15.15 -7.70 -0.83
CA LEU A 517 -13.81 -8.23 -0.57
C LEU A 517 -13.79 -9.23 0.60
N GLU A 518 -14.54 -8.96 1.66
CA GLU A 518 -14.69 -9.87 2.80
C GLU A 518 -15.36 -11.18 2.37
N ARG A 519 -16.49 -11.10 1.68
CA ARG A 519 -17.16 -12.29 1.15
C ARG A 519 -16.24 -13.05 0.21
N TRP A 520 -15.48 -12.34 -0.62
CA TRP A 520 -14.50 -12.92 -1.53
C TRP A 520 -13.42 -13.72 -0.79
N ALA A 521 -12.83 -13.13 0.23
CA ALA A 521 -11.89 -13.82 1.09
C ALA A 521 -12.51 -15.08 1.72
N LEU A 522 -13.74 -14.98 2.25
CA LEU A 522 -14.44 -16.09 2.90
C LEU A 522 -14.69 -17.27 1.96
N TRP A 523 -15.23 -17.04 0.76
CA TRP A 523 -15.50 -18.15 -0.18
C TRP A 523 -14.21 -18.76 -0.73
N SER A 524 -13.14 -17.97 -0.83
CA SER A 524 -11.83 -18.48 -1.21
C SER A 524 -11.18 -19.34 -0.12
N GLN A 525 -11.60 -19.21 1.14
CA GLN A 525 -11.03 -19.93 2.28
C GLN A 525 -11.86 -21.16 2.69
N PHE A 526 -13.20 -21.08 2.68
CA PHE A 526 -14.05 -22.04 3.42
C PHE A 526 -14.98 -22.93 2.58
N GLY A 527 -14.93 -22.90 1.24
CA GLY A 527 -15.77 -23.84 0.47
C GLY A 527 -16.17 -23.45 -0.95
N GLY A 528 -15.58 -22.41 -1.53
CA GLY A 528 -15.96 -21.93 -2.85
C GLY A 528 -17.22 -21.05 -2.82
N MET A 529 -17.54 -20.48 -3.99
CA MET A 529 -18.61 -19.50 -4.15
C MET A 529 -19.99 -20.15 -3.99
N GLN A 530 -20.95 -19.43 -3.40
CA GLN A 530 -22.35 -19.84 -3.28
C GLN A 530 -23.26 -19.02 -4.22
N LYS A 531 -24.47 -19.54 -4.52
CA LYS A 531 -25.45 -18.85 -5.37
C LYS A 531 -25.80 -17.44 -4.88
N VAL A 532 -25.96 -17.26 -3.57
CA VAL A 532 -26.24 -15.95 -2.96
C VAL A 532 -25.12 -14.93 -3.22
N GLN A 533 -23.87 -15.40 -3.27
CA GLN A 533 -22.72 -14.55 -3.57
C GLN A 533 -22.69 -14.17 -5.06
N LEU A 534 -23.01 -15.11 -5.95
CA LEU A 534 -23.15 -14.81 -7.38
C LEU A 534 -24.25 -13.78 -7.65
N GLU A 535 -25.41 -13.91 -7.02
CA GLU A 535 -26.51 -12.95 -7.14
C GLU A 535 -26.10 -11.54 -6.65
N LEU A 536 -25.31 -11.47 -5.58
CA LEU A 536 -24.74 -10.20 -5.10
C LEU A 536 -23.81 -9.57 -6.15
N LEU A 537 -22.94 -10.37 -6.77
CA LEU A 537 -22.02 -9.89 -7.80
C LEU A 537 -22.76 -9.45 -9.06
N MET A 538 -23.83 -10.14 -9.45
CA MET A 538 -24.67 -9.74 -10.57
C MET A 538 -25.34 -8.38 -10.35
N LYS A 539 -25.75 -8.08 -9.11
CA LYS A 539 -26.32 -6.78 -8.72
C LYS A 539 -25.25 -5.68 -8.63
N ASN A 540 -24.01 -6.03 -8.28
CA ASN A 540 -22.93 -5.07 -7.97
C ASN A 540 -21.67 -5.30 -8.83
N LYS A 541 -21.83 -5.48 -10.15
CA LYS A 541 -20.74 -5.81 -11.07
C LYS A 541 -19.58 -4.81 -11.02
N VAL A 542 -19.89 -3.52 -11.02
CA VAL A 542 -18.89 -2.43 -11.02
C VAL A 542 -18.07 -2.45 -9.72
N ALA A 543 -18.72 -2.63 -8.57
CA ALA A 543 -18.03 -2.70 -7.29
C ALA A 543 -17.14 -3.95 -7.16
N PHE A 544 -17.54 -5.07 -7.77
CA PHE A 544 -16.69 -6.24 -7.91
C PHE A 544 -15.44 -5.97 -8.76
N CYS A 545 -15.58 -5.22 -9.86
CA CYS A 545 -14.45 -4.81 -10.68
C CYS A 545 -13.47 -3.91 -9.89
N TYR A 546 -13.98 -3.00 -9.06
CA TYR A 546 -13.17 -2.18 -8.17
C TYR A 546 -12.44 -3.02 -7.11
N ALA A 547 -13.12 -3.97 -6.49
CA ALA A 547 -12.52 -4.92 -5.56
C ALA A 547 -11.39 -5.74 -6.24
N ALA A 548 -11.58 -6.19 -7.48
CA ALA A 548 -10.58 -6.96 -8.22
C ALA A 548 -9.29 -6.16 -8.48
N ALA A 549 -9.40 -4.85 -8.73
CA ALA A 549 -8.23 -3.97 -8.87
C ALA A 549 -7.42 -3.90 -7.56
N LEU A 550 -8.08 -3.71 -6.41
CA LEU A 550 -7.43 -3.67 -5.09
C LEU A 550 -6.71 -5.00 -4.78
N VAL A 551 -7.35 -6.13 -5.05
CA VAL A 551 -6.74 -7.47 -4.88
C VAL A 551 -5.49 -7.62 -5.75
N SER A 552 -5.54 -7.18 -7.01
CA SER A 552 -4.40 -7.30 -7.92
C SER A 552 -3.22 -6.43 -7.51
N VAL A 553 -3.45 -5.24 -6.97
CA VAL A 553 -2.38 -4.37 -6.49
C VAL A 553 -1.66 -5.00 -5.31
N VAL A 554 -2.41 -5.56 -4.36
CA VAL A 554 -1.83 -6.30 -3.22
C VAL A 554 -1.06 -7.55 -3.70
N TYR A 555 -1.54 -8.21 -4.77
CA TYR A 555 -0.86 -9.38 -5.35
C TYR A 555 0.55 -9.05 -5.84
N HIS A 556 0.70 -7.91 -6.52
CA HIS A 556 1.97 -7.51 -7.11
C HIS A 556 2.98 -7.00 -6.07
N ALA A 557 2.52 -6.37 -4.98
CA ALA A 557 3.40 -5.94 -3.89
C ALA A 557 4.03 -7.13 -3.14
N GLU A 558 3.25 -8.17 -2.88
CA GLU A 558 3.68 -9.39 -2.16
C GLU A 558 4.52 -10.38 -3.00
N ALA A 559 4.81 -10.03 -4.26
CA ALA A 559 5.74 -10.77 -5.10
C ALA A 559 7.21 -10.39 -4.84
N GLY A 560 7.47 -9.34 -4.05
CA GLY A 560 8.80 -8.98 -3.57
C GLY A 560 9.28 -9.89 -2.43
N ASP A 561 10.53 -10.36 -2.50
CA ASP A 561 11.07 -11.44 -1.65
C ASP A 561 11.37 -11.07 -0.18
N SER A 562 11.05 -9.87 0.30
CA SER A 562 11.40 -9.50 1.69
C SER A 562 10.56 -8.36 2.26
N ASN A 563 9.80 -8.65 3.31
CA ASN A 563 9.05 -7.67 4.09
C ASN A 563 9.97 -6.97 5.10
N SER A 564 10.78 -6.02 4.63
CA SER A 564 11.67 -5.22 5.49
C SER A 564 10.91 -4.52 6.63
N SER A 565 9.65 -4.12 6.41
CA SER A 565 8.80 -3.49 7.42
C SER A 565 8.46 -4.41 8.60
N THR A 566 8.15 -5.70 8.36
CA THR A 566 7.85 -6.65 9.45
C THR A 566 9.07 -6.86 10.33
N ASP A 567 10.22 -7.09 9.70
CA ASP A 567 11.46 -7.39 10.42
C ASP A 567 11.95 -6.16 11.20
N MET A 568 11.84 -4.97 10.61
CA MET A 568 12.13 -3.71 11.29
C MET A 568 11.24 -3.50 12.52
N LEU A 569 9.92 -3.64 12.39
CA LEU A 569 8.99 -3.42 13.50
C LEU A 569 9.20 -4.41 14.66
N GLU A 570 9.53 -5.68 14.36
CA GLU A 570 9.90 -6.65 15.38
C GLU A 570 11.21 -6.30 16.08
N CYS A 571 12.21 -5.81 15.34
CA CYS A 571 13.46 -5.32 15.90
C CYS A 571 13.22 -4.10 16.81
N LEU A 572 12.43 -3.13 16.37
CA LEU A 572 12.08 -1.94 17.17
C LEU A 572 11.38 -2.33 18.49
N LYS A 573 10.54 -3.36 18.48
CA LYS A 573 9.92 -3.91 19.70
C LYS A 573 10.93 -4.57 20.64
N SER A 574 11.95 -5.20 20.07
CA SER A 574 12.97 -5.95 20.83
C SER A 574 14.02 -5.04 21.48
N TRP A 575 14.43 -3.97 20.79
CA TRP A 575 15.43 -3.01 21.26
C TRP A 575 14.83 -1.61 21.40
N LYS A 576 14.52 -1.21 22.64
CA LYS A 576 14.04 0.16 22.91
C LYS A 576 15.15 1.20 22.82
N ARG A 577 16.34 0.87 23.32
CA ARG A 577 17.51 1.76 23.37
C ARG A 577 18.68 1.12 22.65
N VAL A 578 19.44 1.94 21.94
CA VAL A 578 20.63 1.54 21.19
C VAL A 578 21.77 2.52 21.45
N ARG A 579 22.99 2.07 21.17
CA ARG A 579 24.20 2.88 21.23
C ARG A 579 24.56 3.38 19.85
N LEU A 580 24.82 4.68 19.72
CA LEU A 580 25.23 5.32 18.48
C LEU A 580 26.69 5.78 18.61
N GLY A 581 27.60 5.25 17.78
CA GLY A 581 29.06 5.39 17.94
C GLY A 581 29.84 5.41 16.63
#